data_AF-A0A0N4YG57-F1
#
_entry.id   AF-A0A0N4YG57-F1
#
_cell.length_a   1.000
_cell.length_b   1.000
_cell.length_c   1.000
_cell.angle_alpha   90.00
_cell.angle_beta   90.00
_cell.angle_gamma   90.00
#
_symmetry.space_group_name_H-M   'P 1'
#
loop_
_entity.id
_entity.type
_entity.pdbx_description
1 polymer ?
#
loop_
_entity_poly.entity_id
_entity_poly.type
_entity_poly.pdbx_seq_one_letter_code
_entity_poly.pdbx_strand_id
1 'polypeptide(L)'
;MVPCFRSQQDMPLSDIPDVDIDPSGTFKYILIKCTDKTTNEEKQIVRGYYKCTFHADILSVAREAAGPNYKLKCLGGGRIRHEDDAKEILVYGYSQVRTFSLLYLFHLYSLQIFHCSPFCTCP
;
A
#
# COMPACT_ATOMS: atom_id res chain seq x y z
N MET A 1 3.70 42.54 24.65
CA MET A 1 3.66 42.11 23.24
C MET A 1 4.12 40.65 23.23
N VAL A 2 3.18 39.71 23.28
CA VAL A 2 3.46 38.28 23.43
C VAL A 2 3.73 37.71 22.03
N PRO A 3 4.85 37.00 21.79
CA PRO A 3 5.07 36.35 20.50
C PRO A 3 4.03 35.23 20.36
N CYS A 4 3.13 35.37 19.39
CA CYS A 4 2.28 34.28 18.93
C CYS A 4 3.18 33.26 18.24
N PHE A 5 3.72 32.33 19.03
CA PHE A 5 4.45 31.17 18.54
C PHE A 5 3.42 30.33 17.81
N ARG A 6 3.33 30.52 16.49
CA ARG A 6 2.48 29.73 15.60
C ARG A 6 3.05 28.32 15.66
N SER A 7 2.53 27.51 16.58
CA SER A 7 2.79 26.07 16.63
C SER A 7 2.58 25.57 15.22
N GLN A 8 3.59 24.90 14.67
CA GLN A 8 3.45 24.15 13.43
C GLN A 8 2.13 23.40 13.54
N GLN A 9 1.16 23.76 12.70
CA GLN A 9 -0.12 23.08 12.69
C GLN A 9 0.18 21.68 12.18
N ASP A 10 0.43 20.76 13.11
CA ASP A 10 0.15 19.36 12.88
C ASP A 10 -1.32 19.31 12.48
N MET A 11 -1.56 19.25 11.18
CA MET A 11 -2.90 19.11 10.61
C MET A 11 -3.46 17.84 11.25
N PRO A 12 -4.53 17.88 12.05
CA PRO A 12 -5.02 16.67 12.70
C PRO A 12 -5.29 15.61 11.64
N LEU A 13 -4.94 14.35 11.92
CA LEU A 13 -5.20 13.20 11.04
C LEU A 13 -6.66 13.13 10.54
N SER A 14 -7.56 13.78 11.25
CA SER A 14 -8.98 13.99 10.94
C SER A 14 -9.22 14.73 9.61
N ASP A 15 -8.36 15.69 9.26
CA ASP A 15 -8.54 16.52 8.04
C ASP A 15 -8.14 15.79 6.76
N ILE A 16 -7.36 14.72 6.87
CA ILE A 16 -6.98 13.90 5.72
C ILE A 16 -8.18 13.02 5.34
N PRO A 17 -8.73 13.11 4.11
CA PRO A 17 -9.85 12.27 3.70
C PRO A 17 -9.46 10.80 3.73
N ASP A 18 -10.31 9.92 4.26
CA ASP A 18 -10.03 8.48 4.30
C ASP A 18 -9.93 7.88 2.89
N VAL A 19 -10.81 8.33 2.00
CA VAL A 19 -10.90 7.84 0.62
C VAL A 19 -10.89 9.04 -0.32
N ASP A 20 -9.95 9.04 -1.26
CA ASP A 20 -9.87 10.04 -2.32
C ASP A 20 -9.59 9.31 -3.64
N ILE A 21 -10.63 9.29 -4.49
CA ILE A 21 -10.75 8.44 -5.67
C ILE A 21 -11.43 9.25 -6.77
N ASP A 22 -10.93 9.16 -8.00
CA ASP A 22 -11.57 9.80 -9.16
C ASP A 22 -12.96 9.20 -9.47
N PRO A 23 -13.96 10.03 -9.84
CA PRO A 23 -15.36 9.61 -10.00
C PRO A 23 -15.62 8.73 -11.23
N SER A 24 -14.71 8.72 -12.22
CA SER A 24 -14.94 7.99 -13.46
C SER A 24 -13.66 7.37 -14.01
N GLY A 25 -13.76 6.13 -14.48
CA GLY A 25 -12.72 5.45 -15.23
C GLY A 25 -12.12 4.25 -14.52
N THR A 26 -11.16 3.60 -15.19
CA THR A 26 -10.36 2.53 -14.61
C THR A 26 -8.99 3.05 -14.26
N PHE A 27 -8.62 3.04 -12.99
CA PHE A 27 -7.33 3.54 -12.50
C PHE A 27 -6.75 2.63 -11.43
N LYS A 28 -5.49 2.88 -11.08
CA LYS A 28 -4.80 2.16 -10.02
C LYS A 28 -5.06 2.85 -8.69
N TYR A 29 -5.16 2.05 -7.64
CA TYR A 29 -5.24 2.56 -6.27
C TYR A 29 -4.14 1.96 -5.41
N ILE A 30 -3.83 2.67 -4.33
CA ILE A 30 -2.98 2.16 -3.25
C ILE A 30 -3.69 2.34 -1.91
N LEU A 31 -3.48 1.36 -1.04
CA LEU A 31 -3.84 1.43 0.37
C LEU A 31 -2.59 1.82 1.15
N ILE A 32 -2.66 2.96 1.83
CA ILE A 32 -1.54 3.53 2.58
C ILE A 32 -1.94 3.59 4.05
N LYS A 33 -1.09 3.04 4.92
CA LYS A 33 -1.18 3.23 6.35
C LYS A 33 -0.35 4.46 6.71
N CYS A 34 -1.04 5.51 7.13
CA CYS A 34 -0.45 6.72 7.69
C CYS A 34 -0.33 6.53 9.20
N THR A 35 0.87 6.70 9.75
CA THR A 35 1.11 6.67 11.19
C THR A 35 1.71 8.00 11.61
N ASP A 36 1.09 8.69 12.55
CA ASP A 36 1.65 9.88 13.15
C ASP A 36 2.83 9.51 14.07
N LYS A 37 3.92 10.27 13.96
CA LYS A 37 5.10 10.09 14.81
C LYS A 37 4.89 10.65 16.21
N THR A 38 4.01 11.64 16.37
CA THR A 38 3.80 12.35 17.63
C THR A 38 2.77 11.65 18.51
N THR A 39 1.60 11.33 17.96
CA THR A 39 0.50 10.69 18.71
C THR A 39 0.48 9.16 18.60
N ASN A 40 1.32 8.58 17.71
CA ASN A 40 1.29 7.16 17.34
C ASN A 40 -0.04 6.68 16.74
N GLU A 41 -0.94 7.61 16.39
CA GLU A 41 -2.20 7.26 15.76
C GLU A 41 -1.97 6.71 14.36
N GLU A 42 -2.76 5.69 14.02
CA GLU A 42 -2.73 5.06 12.70
C GLU A 42 -4.04 5.25 11.96
N LYS A 43 -3.93 5.66 10.70
CA LYS A 43 -5.05 5.87 9.79
C LYS A 43 -4.78 5.17 8.48
N GLN A 44 -5.76 4.46 7.97
CA GLN A 44 -5.66 3.82 6.66
C GLN A 44 -6.36 4.71 5.63
N ILE A 45 -5.61 5.12 4.61
CA ILE A 45 -6.13 5.97 3.54
C ILE A 45 -6.06 5.22 2.21
N VAL A 46 -7.11 5.38 1.42
CA VAL A 46 -7.20 4.88 0.05
C VAL A 46 -7.02 6.06 -0.89
N ARG A 47 -6.08 5.93 -1.82
CA ARG A 47 -5.80 6.92 -2.85
C ARG A 47 -5.78 6.27 -4.22
N GLY A 48 -6.52 6.85 -5.16
CA GLY A 48 -6.55 6.39 -6.55
C GLY A 48 -6.82 7.53 -7.50
N TYR A 49 -5.88 7.79 -8.40
CA TYR A 49 -6.02 8.84 -9.40
C TYR A 49 -5.83 8.28 -10.82
N TYR A 50 -6.63 8.74 -11.76
CA TYR A 50 -6.53 8.43 -13.19
C TYR A 50 -5.22 8.97 -13.79
N LYS A 51 -4.76 10.13 -13.31
CA LYS A 51 -3.51 10.77 -13.77
C LYS A 51 -2.24 10.01 -13.40
N CYS A 52 -2.30 9.10 -12.42
CA CYS A 52 -1.13 8.40 -11.90
C CYS A 52 -1.06 6.96 -12.43
N THR A 53 -0.12 6.70 -13.33
CA THR A 53 0.06 5.39 -13.97
C THR A 53 0.75 4.38 -13.06
N PHE A 54 1.48 4.84 -12.04
CA PHE A 54 2.26 4.03 -11.12
C PHE A 54 1.89 4.23 -9.65
N HIS A 55 2.05 3.17 -8.86
CA HIS A 55 1.84 3.22 -7.41
C HIS A 55 2.81 4.17 -6.69
N ALA A 56 4.01 4.37 -7.23
CA ALA A 56 5.02 5.26 -6.65
C ALA A 56 4.59 6.73 -6.71
N ASP A 57 3.97 7.16 -7.81
CA ASP A 57 3.53 8.54 -8.00
C ASP A 57 2.41 8.89 -7.02
N ILE A 58 1.44 7.98 -6.84
CA ILE A 58 0.34 8.14 -5.88
C ILE A 58 0.88 8.26 -4.46
N LEU A 59 1.91 7.46 -4.11
CA LEU A 59 2.56 7.55 -2.80
C LEU A 59 3.29 8.88 -2.60
N SER A 60 3.99 9.39 -3.63
CA SER A 60 4.69 10.67 -3.55
C SER A 60 3.70 11.81 -3.30
N VAL A 61 2.62 11.86 -4.07
CA VAL A 61 1.54 12.86 -3.91
C VAL A 61 0.91 12.74 -2.52
N ALA A 62 0.63 11.53 -2.04
CA ALA A 62 0.08 11.32 -0.70
C ALA A 62 1.04 11.77 0.40
N ARG A 63 2.35 11.57 0.20
CA ARG A 63 3.40 11.99 1.14
C ARG A 63 3.57 13.50 1.17
N GLU A 64 3.50 14.15 0.01
CA GLU A 64 3.52 15.61 -0.10
C GLU A 64 2.28 16.23 0.55
N ALA A 65 1.11 15.63 0.36
CA ALA A 65 -0.14 16.09 0.95
C ALA A 65 -0.20 15.91 2.48
N ALA A 66 0.33 14.79 3.01
CA ALA A 66 0.37 14.55 4.45
C ALA A 66 1.47 15.36 5.15
N GLY A 67 2.63 15.52 4.51
CA GLY A 67 3.80 16.19 5.10
C GLY A 67 4.77 15.24 5.83
N PRO A 68 5.93 15.75 6.29
CA PRO A 68 7.05 14.94 6.80
C PRO A 68 6.82 14.35 8.20
N ASN A 69 5.81 14.83 8.94
CA ASN A 69 5.50 14.38 10.30
C ASN A 69 4.82 13.01 10.31
N TYR A 70 4.26 12.58 9.18
CA TYR A 70 3.60 11.29 9.04
C TYR A 70 4.51 10.22 8.43
N LYS A 71 4.40 9.00 8.95
CA LYS A 71 5.02 7.80 8.40
C LYS A 71 4.00 7.08 7.51
N LEU A 72 4.15 7.22 6.20
CA LEU A 72 3.30 6.52 5.23
C LEU A 72 3.91 5.16 4.87
N LYS A 73 3.13 4.09 5.00
CA LYS A 73 3.49 2.72 4.61
C LYS A 73 2.48 2.20 3.62
N CYS A 74 2.92 1.85 2.41
CA CYS A 74 2.08 1.15 1.45
C CYS A 74 1.77 -0.26 1.95
N LEU A 75 0.50 -0.56 2.19
CA LEU A 75 0.03 -1.90 2.54
C LEU A 75 -0.21 -2.75 1.29
N GLY A 76 -0.58 -2.11 0.19
CA GLY A 76 -0.88 -2.78 -1.07
C GLY A 76 -1.55 -1.84 -2.06
N GLY A 77 -2.11 -2.43 -3.10
CA GLY A 77 -2.84 -1.70 -4.14
C GLY A 77 -3.53 -2.64 -5.11
N GLY A 78 -4.10 -2.07 -6.15
CA GLY A 78 -4.80 -2.82 -7.19
C GLY A 78 -5.32 -1.88 -8.27
N ARG A 79 -6.42 -2.28 -8.91
CA ARG A 79 -7.17 -1.46 -9.85
C ARG A 79 -8.59 -1.27 -9.35
N ILE A 80 -9.13 -0.09 -9.61
CA ILE A 80 -10.53 0.23 -9.38
C ILE A 80 -11.10 0.63 -10.73
N ARG A 81 -12.24 0.07 -11.09
CA ARG A 81 -13.11 0.61 -12.12
C ARG A 81 -14.26 1.31 -11.41
N HIS A 82 -14.35 2.61 -11.63
CA HIS A 82 -15.43 3.42 -11.13
C HIS A 82 -16.28 3.86 -12.32
N GLU A 83 -17.53 3.40 -12.34
CA GLU A 83 -18.53 3.84 -13.31
C GLU A 83 -19.58 4.66 -12.57
N ASP A 84 -19.54 5.99 -12.73
CA ASP A 84 -20.49 6.92 -12.12
C ASP A 84 -21.92 6.67 -12.62
N ASP A 85 -22.07 6.31 -13.90
CA ASP A 85 -23.34 6.00 -14.54
C ASP A 85 -24.06 4.81 -13.89
N ALA A 86 -23.31 3.76 -13.54
CA ALA A 86 -23.83 2.55 -12.89
C ALA A 86 -23.78 2.63 -11.36
N LYS A 87 -23.13 3.67 -10.80
CA LYS A 87 -22.77 3.79 -9.37
C LYS A 87 -22.08 2.53 -8.84
N GLU A 88 -21.30 1.88 -9.70
CA GLU A 88 -20.61 0.64 -9.40
C GLU A 88 -19.10 0.89 -9.28
N ILE A 89 -18.52 0.35 -8.21
CA ILE A 89 -17.09 0.38 -7.95
C ILE A 89 -16.57 -1.06 -7.96
N LEU A 90 -15.97 -1.47 -9.07
CA LEU A 90 -15.32 -2.77 -9.19
C LEU A 90 -13.87 -2.64 -8.73
N VAL A 91 -13.53 -3.24 -7.60
CA VAL A 91 -12.14 -3.31 -7.10
C VAL A 91 -11.55 -4.67 -7.48
N TYR A 92 -10.50 -4.68 -8.29
CA TYR A 92 -9.90 -5.90 -8.80
C TYR A 92 -8.39 -5.76 -9.04
N GLY A 93 -7.71 -6.90 -9.07
CA GLY A 93 -6.28 -6.97 -9.35
C GLY A 93 -5.44 -7.10 -8.07
N TYR A 94 -4.47 -7.99 -8.17
CA TYR A 94 -3.50 -8.25 -7.12
C TYR A 94 -2.30 -7.31 -7.30
N SER A 95 -1.94 -6.52 -6.28
CA SER A 95 -0.66 -5.82 -6.28
C SER A 95 0.44 -6.88 -6.21
N GLN A 96 1.18 -7.04 -7.30
CA GLN A 96 2.42 -7.82 -7.31
C GLN A 96 3.43 -7.07 -6.43
N VAL A 97 3.32 -7.22 -5.12
CA VAL A 97 4.40 -6.88 -4.20
C VAL A 97 5.51 -7.84 -4.60
N ARG A 98 6.46 -7.37 -5.42
CA ARG A 98 7.76 -8.02 -5.48
C ARG A 98 8.40 -7.82 -4.12
N THR A 99 7.98 -8.65 -3.17
CA THR A 99 8.75 -8.93 -1.98
C THR A 99 10.02 -9.59 -2.51
N PHE A 100 11.03 -8.76 -2.68
CA PHE A 100 12.42 -9.15 -2.85
C PHE A 100 12.88 -9.83 -1.55
N SER A 101 12.28 -10.98 -1.19
CA SER A 101 12.65 -11.78 0.00
C SER A 101 12.00 -13.17 0.05
N LEU A 102 11.41 -13.70 -1.03
CA LEU A 102 10.87 -15.08 -1.04
C LEU A 102 11.32 -15.96 -2.21
N LEU A 103 12.19 -15.46 -3.09
CA LEU A 103 12.86 -16.31 -4.09
C LEU A 103 14.04 -17.12 -3.50
N TYR A 104 14.48 -16.85 -2.26
CA TYR A 104 15.61 -17.57 -1.65
C TYR A 104 15.21 -18.79 -0.81
N LEU A 105 13.92 -19.00 -0.51
CA LEU A 105 13.50 -20.14 0.32
C LEU A 105 12.90 -21.31 -0.47
N PHE A 106 12.40 -21.09 -1.69
CA PHE A 106 11.89 -22.19 -2.51
C PHE A 106 12.98 -22.97 -3.26
N HIS A 107 14.18 -22.41 -3.45
CA HIS A 107 15.28 -23.15 -4.10
C HIS A 107 16.08 -24.05 -3.16
N LEU A 108 15.98 -23.86 -1.83
CA LEU A 108 16.69 -24.70 -0.85
C LEU A 108 15.84 -25.85 -0.29
N TYR A 109 14.52 -25.75 -0.28
CA TYR A 109 13.66 -26.86 0.18
C TYR A 109 13.44 -27.97 -0.85
N SER A 110 13.78 -27.75 -2.13
CA SER A 110 13.65 -28.78 -3.16
C SER A 110 14.86 -29.72 -3.27
N LEU A 111 15.99 -29.40 -2.63
CA LEU A 111 17.20 -30.23 -2.73
C LEU A 111 17.30 -31.34 -1.67
N GLN A 112 16.41 -31.37 -0.67
CA GLN A 112 16.53 -32.32 0.46
C GLN A 112 15.62 -33.55 0.36
N ILE A 113 14.91 -33.75 -0.76
CA ILE A 113 14.04 -34.93 -0.99
C ILE A 113 14.67 -35.93 -2.00
N PHE A 114 15.89 -35.70 -2.48
CA PHE A 114 16.64 -36.67 -3.30
C PHE A 114 17.68 -37.46 -2.49
N HIS A 115 17.31 -37.97 -1.30
CA HIS A 115 18.06 -39.08 -0.71
C HIS A 115 17.21 -39.96 0.21
N CYS A 116 16.34 -40.77 -0.39
CA CYS A 116 15.99 -42.08 0.16
C CYS A 116 15.34 -42.92 -0.95
N SER A 117 16.17 -43.63 -1.72
CA SER A 117 15.75 -44.89 -2.32
C SER A 117 16.58 -45.98 -1.66
N PRO A 118 15.98 -46.83 -0.82
CA PRO A 118 16.68 -47.90 -0.13
C PRO A 118 17.03 -49.02 -1.10
N PHE A 119 18.32 -49.33 -1.14
CA PHE A 119 18.81 -50.68 -1.38
C PHE A 119 18.19 -51.59 -0.31
N CYS A 120 17.24 -52.45 -0.65
CA CYS A 120 16.99 -53.68 0.09
C CYS A 120 16.37 -54.72 -0.84
N THR A 121 17.15 -55.77 -1.00
CA THR A 121 16.96 -56.99 -1.78
C THR A 121 15.99 -57.97 -1.12
N CYS A 122 15.53 -58.92 -1.97
CA CYS A 122 15.09 -60.30 -1.69
C CYS A 122 13.58 -60.56 -1.57
N PRO A 123 13.12 -61.79 -1.89
CA PRO A 123 13.86 -62.99 -2.33
C PRO A 123 13.77 -63.32 -3.83
#